data_AF-M3DJS2-F1
#
_entry.id   AF-M3DJS2-F1
#
_cell.length_a   1.000
_cell.length_b   1.000
_cell.length_c   1.000
_cell.angle_alpha   90.00
_cell.angle_beta   90.00
_cell.angle_gamma   90.00
#
_symmetry.space_group_name_H-M   'P 1'
#
loop_
_entity.id
_entity.type
_entity.pdbx_description
1 polymer ?
#
loop_
_entity_poly.entity_id
_entity_poly.type
_entity_poly.pdbx_seq_one_letter_code
_entity_poly.pdbx_strand_id
1 'polypeptide(L)'
;MRIIFGILTLVCCLTCNRNPFTQTKYQPEVYTISSVVVPKPDTAVVPLPEKPGIYAIFLTTQGTMVLELFDKDAPKTVQNFIDLAQGEKEFLSRNGQKVKNLFMTV
;
A
#
# COMPACT_ATOMS: atom_id res chain seq x y z
N MET A 1 21.22 -59.12 1.64
CA MET A 1 20.10 -58.36 1.05
C MET A 1 19.27 -57.55 2.06
N ARG A 2 19.78 -57.20 3.26
CA ARG A 2 19.03 -56.38 4.26
C ARG A 2 19.69 -55.03 4.58
N ILE A 3 20.90 -54.79 4.07
CA ILE A 3 21.70 -53.59 4.37
C ILE A 3 21.50 -52.50 3.29
N ILE A 4 21.21 -52.91 2.04
CA ILE A 4 21.04 -51.98 0.90
C ILE A 4 19.74 -51.17 1.01
N PHE A 5 18.69 -51.74 1.60
CA PHE A 5 17.40 -51.05 1.80
C PHE A 5 17.46 -49.94 2.86
N GLY A 6 18.34 -50.07 3.87
CA GLY A 6 18.51 -49.05 4.91
C GLY A 6 19.33 -47.84 4.44
N ILE A 7 20.24 -48.05 3.49
CA ILE A 7 21.08 -46.98 2.94
C ILE A 7 20.26 -46.09 1.98
N LEU A 8 19.32 -46.67 1.22
CA LEU A 8 18.47 -45.92 0.30
C LEU A 8 17.47 -44.98 1.01
N THR A 9 16.98 -45.36 2.19
CA THR A 9 16.13 -44.51 3.04
C THR A 9 16.91 -43.41 3.77
N LEU A 10 18.21 -43.59 4.00
CA LEU A 10 19.06 -42.59 4.65
C LEU A 10 19.43 -41.43 3.69
N VAL A 11 19.54 -41.71 2.39
CA VAL A 11 19.92 -40.70 1.38
C VAL A 11 18.79 -39.70 1.10
N CYS A 12 17.51 -40.11 1.24
CA CYS A 12 16.37 -39.24 0.97
C CYS A 12 16.14 -38.15 2.05
N CYS A 13 16.66 -38.34 3.28
CA CYS A 13 16.54 -37.34 4.35
C CYS A 13 17.59 -36.21 4.28
N LEU A 14 18.63 -36.36 3.46
CA LEU A 14 19.70 -35.35 3.35
C LEU A 14 19.47 -34.33 2.24
N THR A 15 18.38 -34.44 1.46
CA THR A 15 18.10 -33.54 0.33
C THR A 15 16.72 -32.89 0.40
N CYS A 16 16.39 -32.23 1.51
CA CYS A 16 15.39 -31.14 1.58
C CYS A 16 15.72 -30.37 2.86
N ASN A 17 16.25 -29.15 2.83
CA ASN A 17 15.51 -27.94 2.50
C ASN A 17 16.52 -26.78 2.40
N ARG A 18 17.08 -26.53 1.21
CA ARG A 18 17.83 -25.29 0.94
C ARG A 18 16.90 -24.34 0.20
N ASN A 19 16.24 -23.48 0.95
CA ASN A 19 15.59 -22.28 0.43
C ASN A 19 16.69 -21.26 0.08
N PRO A 20 16.92 -20.93 -1.22
CA PRO A 20 18.02 -20.03 -1.63
C PRO A 20 17.78 -18.55 -1.26
N PHE A 21 16.73 -18.25 -0.50
CA PHE A 21 16.32 -16.90 -0.14
C PHE A 21 16.68 -16.48 1.30
N THR A 22 17.40 -17.32 2.06
CA THR A 22 17.89 -16.90 3.37
C THR A 22 19.08 -15.94 3.23
N GLN A 23 18.76 -14.67 3.48
CA GLN A 23 19.65 -13.55 3.81
C GLN A 23 20.34 -12.82 2.65
N THR A 24 19.57 -12.11 1.85
CA THR A 24 19.98 -10.73 1.51
C THR A 24 19.77 -9.87 2.75
N LYS A 25 20.81 -9.77 3.60
CA LYS A 25 20.87 -8.74 4.63
C LYS A 25 20.77 -7.40 3.91
N TYR A 26 19.72 -6.64 4.21
CA TYR A 26 19.53 -5.28 3.73
C TYR A 26 20.81 -4.47 3.95
N GLN A 27 21.52 -4.17 2.86
CA GLN A 27 22.45 -3.05 2.82
C GLN A 27 21.66 -1.90 2.18
N PRO A 28 21.40 -0.80 2.89
CA PRO A 28 20.87 0.38 2.25
C PRO A 28 21.88 0.80 1.19
N GLU A 29 21.48 0.81 -0.08
CA GLU A 29 22.26 1.50 -1.09
C GLU A 29 22.35 2.96 -0.64
N VAL A 30 23.57 3.47 -0.49
CA VAL A 30 23.81 4.85 -0.10
C VAL A 30 23.22 5.70 -1.20
N TYR A 31 22.07 6.30 -0.91
CA TYR A 31 21.32 7.11 -1.83
C TYR A 31 22.23 8.27 -2.28
N THR A 32 22.71 8.20 -3.52
CA THR A 32 23.20 9.38 -4.18
C THR A 32 21.96 10.24 -4.44
N ILE A 33 21.98 11.47 -3.93
CA ILE A 33 20.93 12.44 -4.22
C ILE A 33 21.02 12.73 -5.72
N SER A 34 20.33 11.93 -6.53
CA SER A 34 20.07 12.28 -7.91
C SER A 34 19.01 13.36 -7.83
N SER A 35 19.41 14.60 -8.12
CA SER A 35 18.52 15.76 -8.18
C SER A 35 17.66 15.69 -9.45
N VAL A 36 17.00 14.55 -9.66
CA VAL A 36 15.84 14.53 -10.52
C VAL A 36 14.78 15.27 -9.75
N VAL A 37 14.59 16.53 -10.11
CA VAL A 37 13.37 17.26 -9.77
C VAL A 37 12.24 16.48 -10.43
N VAL A 38 11.70 15.49 -9.73
CA VAL A 38 10.35 15.02 -9.99
C VAL A 38 9.52 16.27 -9.72
N PRO A 39 8.86 16.84 -10.73
CA PRO A 39 7.78 17.76 -10.41
C PRO A 39 6.80 16.88 -9.66
N LYS A 40 6.79 16.97 -8.32
CA LYS A 40 5.54 16.73 -7.63
C LYS A 40 4.59 17.67 -8.36
N PRO A 41 3.49 17.19 -8.96
CA PRO A 41 2.44 18.10 -9.43
C PRO A 41 1.86 18.74 -8.16
N ASP A 42 2.62 19.67 -7.61
CA ASP A 42 2.31 20.45 -6.44
C ASP A 42 1.18 21.36 -6.88
N THR A 43 -0.01 20.99 -6.42
CA THR A 43 -1.13 21.89 -6.27
C THR A 43 -1.58 22.49 -7.60
N ALA A 44 -2.35 21.72 -8.37
CA ALA A 44 -3.49 22.38 -9.01
C ALA A 44 -4.24 23.07 -7.86
N VAL A 45 -4.12 24.39 -7.75
CA VAL A 45 -4.87 25.19 -6.76
C VAL A 45 -6.30 25.08 -7.20
N VAL A 46 -6.97 24.00 -6.80
CA VAL A 46 -8.37 23.80 -7.13
C VAL A 46 -9.11 24.84 -6.32
N PRO A 47 -9.80 25.80 -6.96
CA PRO A 47 -10.56 26.79 -6.23
C PRO A 47 -11.63 26.06 -5.43
N LEU A 48 -11.50 26.09 -4.10
CA LEU A 48 -12.50 25.54 -3.20
C LEU A 48 -13.73 26.47 -3.18
N PRO A 49 -14.94 25.92 -3.05
CA PRO A 49 -16.13 26.74 -2.89
C PRO A 49 -16.05 27.63 -1.64
N GLU A 50 -16.63 28.82 -1.70
CA GLU A 50 -16.66 29.77 -0.56
C GLU A 50 -17.51 29.27 0.61
N LYS A 51 -18.44 28.36 0.34
CA LYS A 51 -19.31 27.76 1.35
C LYS A 51 -18.45 26.97 2.37
N PRO A 52 -18.57 27.24 3.68
CA PRO A 52 -17.86 26.46 4.69
C PRO A 52 -18.36 25.01 4.69
N GLY A 53 -17.42 24.05 4.65
CA GLY A 53 -17.73 22.63 4.59
C GLY A 53 -16.47 21.78 4.53
N ILE A 54 -16.63 20.46 4.59
CA ILE A 54 -15.55 19.51 4.36
C ILE A 54 -15.56 19.15 2.88
N TYR A 55 -14.41 19.29 2.22
CA TYR A 55 -14.28 18.98 0.80
C TYR A 55 -13.26 17.89 0.55
N ALA A 56 -13.52 17.05 -0.44
CA ALA A 56 -12.60 16.07 -0.98
C ALA A 56 -12.28 16.41 -2.44
N ILE A 57 -11.00 16.35 -2.78
CA ILE A 57 -10.50 16.55 -4.14
C ILE A 57 -10.14 15.19 -4.71
N PHE A 58 -10.74 14.86 -5.85
CA PHE A 58 -10.47 13.62 -6.58
C PHE A 58 -9.69 13.95 -7.85
N LEU A 59 -8.46 13.46 -7.92
CA LEU A 59 -7.64 13.50 -9.12
C LEU A 59 -7.97 12.28 -9.98
N THR A 60 -8.57 12.51 -11.15
CA THR A 60 -8.87 11.45 -12.11
C THR A 60 -8.15 11.70 -13.43
N THR A 61 -8.03 10.67 -14.26
CA THR A 61 -7.48 10.81 -15.61
C THR A 61 -8.30 11.73 -16.52
N GLN A 62 -9.58 11.95 -16.17
CA GLN A 62 -10.51 12.81 -16.91
C GLN A 62 -10.54 14.25 -16.36
N GLY A 63 -9.77 14.53 -15.30
CA GLY A 63 -9.74 15.84 -14.64
C GLY A 63 -9.99 15.75 -13.14
N THR A 64 -9.99 16.92 -12.51
CA THR A 64 -10.13 17.06 -11.05
C THR A 64 -11.58 17.34 -10.68
N MET A 65 -12.08 16.68 -9.64
CA MET A 65 -13.42 16.91 -9.08
C MET A 65 -13.32 17.37 -7.63
N VAL A 66 -14.15 18.33 -7.24
CA VAL A 66 -14.30 18.78 -5.84
C VAL A 66 -15.67 18.35 -5.37
N LEU A 67 -15.73 17.62 -4.26
CA LEU A 67 -16.98 17.16 -3.65
C LEU A 67 -17.10 17.66 -2.22
N GLU A 68 -18.28 18.14 -1.85
CA GLU A 68 -18.64 18.44 -0.45
C GLU A 68 -19.05 17.15 0.26
N LEU A 69 -18.51 16.93 1.46
CA LEU A 69 -18.86 15.80 2.33
C LEU A 69 -19.86 16.26 3.40
N PHE A 70 -21.03 15.63 3.44
CA PHE A 70 -22.10 15.97 4.39
C PHE A 70 -21.91 15.29 5.75
N ASP A 71 -21.01 15.85 6.57
CA ASP A 71 -20.69 15.35 7.91
C ASP A 71 -21.88 15.36 8.87
N LYS A 72 -22.79 16.34 8.72
CA LYS A 72 -23.99 16.46 9.56
C LYS A 72 -25.00 15.35 9.31
N ASP A 73 -25.18 14.97 8.04
CA ASP A 73 -26.17 13.98 7.64
C ASP A 73 -25.64 12.55 7.78
N ALA A 74 -24.35 12.33 7.49
CA ALA A 74 -23.72 11.02 7.46
C ALA A 74 -22.35 10.96 8.19
N PRO A 75 -22.29 11.28 9.50
CA PRO A 75 -21.04 11.49 10.21
C PRO A 75 -20.11 10.26 10.20
N LYS A 76 -20.66 9.06 10.39
CA LYS A 76 -19.87 7.82 10.40
C LYS A 76 -19.28 7.49 9.03
N THR A 77 -20.01 7.80 7.96
CA THR A 77 -19.58 7.56 6.58
C THR A 77 -18.49 8.53 6.19
N VAL A 78 -18.68 9.82 6.51
CA VAL A 78 -17.67 10.85 6.25
C VAL A 78 -16.38 10.57 7.01
N GLN A 79 -16.46 10.22 8.30
CA GLN A 79 -15.27 9.85 9.07
C GLN A 79 -14.57 8.64 8.45
N ASN A 80 -15.31 7.57 8.14
CA ASN A 80 -14.73 6.38 7.50
C ASN A 80 -14.02 6.72 6.17
N PHE A 81 -14.60 7.60 5.36
CA PHE A 81 -14.00 8.05 4.11
C PHE A 81 -12.69 8.81 4.36
N ILE A 82 -12.67 9.75 5.31
CA ILE A 82 -11.49 10.52 5.68
C ILE A 82 -10.37 9.59 6.17
N ASP A 83 -10.67 8.66 7.09
CA ASP A 83 -9.67 7.75 7.66
C ASP A 83 -9.04 6.87 6.56
N LEU A 84 -9.83 6.43 5.58
CA LEU A 84 -9.34 5.64 4.45
C LEU A 84 -8.49 6.49 3.49
N ALA A 85 -8.94 7.71 3.18
CA ALA A 85 -8.22 8.63 2.31
C ALA A 85 -6.86 9.04 2.91
N GLN A 86 -6.79 9.21 4.23
CA GLN A 86 -5.54 9.52 4.95
C GLN A 86 -4.67 8.27 5.19
N GLY A 87 -5.18 7.06 4.91
CA GLY A 87 -4.48 5.80 5.16
C GLY A 87 -4.38 5.44 6.66
N GLU A 88 -5.20 6.05 7.50
CA GLU A 88 -5.23 5.81 8.95
C GLU A 88 -6.01 4.55 9.32
N LYS A 89 -6.92 4.12 8.45
CA LYS A 89 -7.78 2.93 8.65
C LYS A 89 -7.33 1.73 7.83
N GLU A 90 -7.30 0.56 8.48
CA GLU A 90 -7.07 -0.72 7.80
C GLU A 90 -8.29 -1.13 6.95
N PHE A 91 -8.02 -1.68 5.77
CA PHE A 91 -9.06 -2.20 4.87
C PHE A 91 -8.59 -3.49 4.18
N LEU A 92 -9.54 -4.20 3.58
CA LEU A 92 -9.24 -5.41 2.81
C LEU A 92 -8.87 -5.02 1.38
N SER A 93 -7.66 -5.39 0.96
CA SER A 93 -7.24 -5.31 -0.43
C SER A 93 -7.99 -6.33 -1.29
N ARG A 94 -7.90 -6.19 -2.62
CA ARG A 94 -8.57 -7.08 -3.60
C ARG A 94 -8.26 -8.56 -3.36
N ASN A 95 -7.07 -8.87 -2.86
CA ASN A 95 -6.63 -10.23 -2.56
C ASN A 95 -7.07 -10.73 -1.17
N GLY A 96 -7.90 -9.98 -0.46
CA GLY A 96 -8.39 -10.33 0.89
C GLY A 96 -7.38 -10.05 2.02
N GLN A 97 -6.21 -9.49 1.72
CA GLN A 97 -5.24 -9.12 2.74
C GLN A 97 -5.64 -7.81 3.41
N LYS A 98 -5.49 -7.74 4.73
CA LYS A 98 -5.60 -6.47 5.47
C LYS A 98 -4.40 -5.59 5.15
N VAL A 99 -4.66 -4.37 4.67
CA VAL A 99 -3.65 -3.37 4.35
C VAL A 99 -4.00 -2.05 5.05
N LYS A 100 -2.98 -1.28 5.41
CA LYS A 100 -3.09 0.06 6.00
C LYS A 100 -2.17 1.00 5.24
N ASN A 101 -2.65 1.49 4.11
CA ASN A 101 -1.96 2.43 3.24
C ASN A 101 -3.00 3.39 2.63
N LEU A 102 -2.52 4.37 1.85
CA LEU A 102 -3.40 5.35 1.21
C LEU A 102 -4.40 4.62 0.30
N PHE A 103 -5.70 4.74 0.60
CA PHE A 103 -6.74 4.14 -0.24
C PHE A 103 -6.88 4.88 -1.58
N MET A 104 -6.60 6.18 -1.59
CA MET A 104 -6.73 7.08 -2.75
C MET A 104 -5.56 8.05 -2.77
N THR A 105 -5.00 8.34 -3.95
CA THR A 105 -4.00 9.40 -4.10
C THR A 105 -4.72 10.75 -4.21
N VAL A 106 -4.53 11.61 -3.20
CA VAL A 106 -4.98 13.01 -3.16
C VAL A 106 -3.96 13.95 -3.77
#